data_AF-A0A1W1UUS4-F1
#
_entry.id   AF-A0A1W1UUS4-F1
#
_cell.length_a   1.000
_cell.length_b   1.000
_cell.length_c   1.000
_cell.angle_alpha   90.00
_cell.angle_beta   90.00
_cell.angle_gamma   90.00
#
_symmetry.space_group_name_H-M   'P 1'
#
loop_
_entity.id
_entity.type
_entity.pdbx_description
1 polymer ?
#
loop_
_entity_poly.entity_id
_entity_poly.type
_entity_poly.pdbx_seq_one_letter_code
_entity_poly.pdbx_strand_id
1 'polypeptide(L)' 'MRPMQLSDLDKRAGRERAVAWALAITLNTTLAPKQYEKQLLERFIAGQLSLDEVISCLQEQQEE' A
#
# COMPACT_ATOMS: atom_id res chain seq x y z
N MET A 1 -12.39 0.19 17.40
CA MET A 1 -11.42 0.72 16.40
C MET A 1 -12.16 1.73 15.55
N ARG A 2 -11.60 2.92 15.31
CA ARG A 2 -12.24 3.94 14.45
C ARG A 2 -12.19 3.43 13.00
N PRO A 3 -13.30 3.46 12.24
CA PRO A 3 -13.23 3.11 10.82
C PRO A 3 -12.29 4.08 10.12
N MET A 4 -11.37 3.54 9.32
CA MET A 4 -10.40 4.34 8.59
C MET A 4 -11.15 5.16 7.53
N GLN A 5 -11.09 6.49 7.63
CA GLN A 5 -11.70 7.37 6.64
C GLN A 5 -10.72 7.53 5.47
N LEU A 6 -11.23 7.74 4.25
CA LEU A 6 -10.37 7.98 3.08
C LEU A 6 -9.43 9.17 3.30
N SER A 7 -9.89 10.19 4.02
CA SER A 7 -9.13 11.39 4.40
C SER A 7 -7.99 11.10 5.40
N ASP A 8 -7.97 9.94 6.05
CA ASP A 8 -6.82 9.54 6.87
C ASP A 8 -5.60 9.17 6.00
N LEU A 9 -5.81 8.80 4.74
CA LEU A 9 -4.74 8.50 3.78
C LEU A 9 -3.97 9.75 3.32
N ASP A 10 -4.48 10.96 3.60
CA ASP A 10 -3.71 12.19 3.39
C ASP A 10 -2.56 12.33 4.40
N LYS A 11 -2.64 11.61 5.53
CA LYS A 11 -1.62 11.64 6.57
C LYS A 11 -0.79 10.36 6.54
N ARG A 12 0.53 10.51 6.68
CA ARG A 12 1.48 9.39 6.80
C ARG A 12 1.02 8.32 7.81
N ALA A 13 0.56 8.74 8.99
CA ALA A 13 0.09 7.80 10.03
C ALA A 13 -1.17 7.01 9.62
N GLY A 14 -2.02 7.55 8.75
CA GLY A 14 -3.12 6.81 8.17
C GLY A 14 -2.60 5.82 7.13
N ARG A 15 -1.73 6.26 6.20
CA ARG A 15 -1.11 5.37 5.20
C ARG A 15 -0.42 4.17 5.86
N GLU A 16 0.36 4.39 6.92
CA GLU A 16 1.01 3.32 7.70
C GLU A 16 0.00 2.33 8.27
N ARG A 17 -1.13 2.80 8.80
CA ARG A 17 -2.20 1.93 9.32
C ARG A 17 -2.89 1.14 8.23
N ALA A 18 -3.20 1.74 7.07
CA ALA A 18 -3.78 1.02 5.94
C ALA A 18 -2.85 -0.09 5.47
N VAL A 19 -1.57 0.23 5.26
CA VAL A 19 -0.58 -0.74 4.79
C VAL A 19 -0.39 -1.85 5.81
N ALA A 20 -0.24 -1.53 7.10
CA ALA A 20 -0.10 -2.54 8.15
C ALA A 20 -1.33 -3.46 8.24
N TRP A 21 -2.54 -2.92 8.10
CA TRP A 21 -3.77 -3.69 8.08
C TRP A 21 -3.86 -4.61 6.85
N ALA A 22 -3.55 -4.08 5.66
CA ALA A 22 -3.53 -4.85 4.43
C ALA A 22 -2.48 -5.97 4.47
N LEU A 23 -1.27 -5.68 4.99
CA LEU A 23 -0.22 -6.68 5.20
C LEU A 23 -0.65 -7.77 6.19
N ALA A 24 -1.34 -7.40 7.27
CA ALA A 24 -1.84 -8.37 8.24
C ALA A 24 -2.91 -9.31 7.65
N ILE A 25 -3.76 -8.81 6.76
CA ILE A 25 -4.79 -9.61 6.08
C ILE A 25 -4.19 -10.53 5.02
N THR A 26 -3.21 -10.03 4.27
CA THR A 26 -2.57 -10.77 3.19
C THR A 26 -1.46 -11.70 3.68
N LEU A 27 -1.09 -11.63 4.96
CA LEU A 27 -0.13 -12.52 5.58
C LEU A 27 -0.54 -13.99 5.42
N ASN A 28 0.40 -14.84 5.02
CA ASN A 28 0.18 -16.27 4.74
C ASN A 28 -0.80 -16.57 3.59
N THR A 29 -1.08 -15.59 2.73
CA THR A 29 -1.87 -15.79 1.51
C THR A 29 -0.99 -15.63 0.27
N THR A 30 -1.48 -16.08 -0.88
CA THR A 30 -0.85 -15.82 -2.19
C THR A 30 -0.82 -14.34 -2.56
N LEU A 31 -1.58 -13.51 -1.84
CA LEU A 31 -1.61 -12.05 -1.97
C LEU A 31 -0.57 -11.34 -1.09
N ALA A 32 0.28 -12.10 -0.39
CA ALA A 32 1.38 -11.52 0.37
C ALA A 32 2.32 -10.75 -0.59
N PRO A 33 2.58 -9.46 -0.34
CA PRO A 33 3.29 -8.65 -1.32
C PRO A 33 4.75 -9.08 -1.48
N LYS A 34 5.18 -9.10 -2.74
CA LYS A 34 6.56 -9.32 -3.16
C LYS A 34 7.44 -8.13 -2.77
N GLN A 35 8.75 -8.30 -2.90
CA GLN A 35 9.73 -7.26 -2.52
C GLN A 35 9.49 -5.92 -3.23
N TYR A 36 9.18 -5.95 -4.53
CA TYR A 36 8.87 -4.75 -5.30
C TYR A 36 7.61 -4.03 -4.79
N GLU A 37 6.55 -4.79 -4.53
CA GLU A 37 5.28 -4.27 -4.00
C GLU A 37 5.49 -3.63 -2.63
N LYS A 38 6.33 -4.22 -1.77
CA LYS A 38 6.72 -3.63 -0.48
C LYS A 38 7.43 -2.29 -0.64
N GLN A 39 8.35 -2.17 -1.61
CA GLN A 39 9.03 -0.89 -1.87
C GLN A 39 8.05 0.19 -2.34
N LEU A 40 7.08 -0.15 -3.18
CA LEU A 40 6.03 0.79 -3.58
C LEU A 40 5.16 1.23 -2.40
N LEU A 41 4.80 0.30 -1.51
CA LEU A 41 4.04 0.61 -0.30
C LEU A 41 4.83 1.51 0.67
N GLU A 42 6.14 1.33 0.79
CA GLU A 42 7.01 2.23 1.58
C GLU A 42 7.05 3.65 0.99
N ARG A 43 7.14 3.78 -0.33
CA ARG A 43 7.10 5.08 -1.03
C ARG A 43 5.73 5.76 -0.87
N PHE A 44 4.64 4.98 -0.92
CA PHE A 44 3.30 5.46 -0.63
C PHE A 44 3.20 5.99 0.81
N ILE A 45 3.67 5.22 1.80
CA ILE A 45 3.72 5.64 3.21
C ILE A 45 4.50 6.95 3.36
N ALA A 46 5.65 7.06 2.67
CA ALA A 46 6.52 8.23 2.73
C ALA A 46 5.92 9.49 2.08
N GLY A 47 4.77 9.40 1.40
CA GLY A 47 4.22 10.53 0.66
C GLY A 47 4.82 10.72 -0.73
N GLN A 48 5.72 9.83 -1.15
CA GLN A 48 6.44 9.93 -2.43
C GLN A 48 5.61 9.45 -3.61
N LEU A 49 4.66 8.54 -3.36
CA LEU A 49 3.68 8.06 -4.33
C LEU A 49 2.26 8.21 -3.78
N SER A 50 1.34 8.50 -4.68
CA SER A 50 -0.10 8.32 -4.49
C SER A 50 -0.51 6.87 -4.72
N LEU A 51 -1.73 6.53 -4.34
CA LEU A 51 -2.24 5.17 -4.50
C LEU A 51 -2.44 4.83 -5.98
N ASP A 52 -2.84 5.81 -6.80
CA ASP A 52 -2.96 5.67 -8.25
C ASP A 52 -1.60 5.37 -8.90
N GLU A 53 -0.54 6.10 -8.53
CA GLU A 53 0.82 5.85 -9.05
C GLU A 53 1.34 4.47 -8.65
N VAL A 54 1.04 4.00 -7.42
CA VAL A 54 1.37 2.63 -7.01
C VAL A 54 0.67 1.61 -7.91
N ILE A 55 -0.62 1.81 -8.20
CA ILE A 55 -1.38 0.91 -9.09
C ILE A 55 -0.76 0.89 -10.48
N SER A 56 -0.43 2.06 -11.05
CA SER A 56 0.23 2.13 -12.36
C SER A 56 1.56 1.37 -12.38
N CYS A 57 2.41 1.55 -11.38
CA CYS A 57 3.68 0.82 -11.28
C CYS A 57 3.51 -0.70 -11.10
N LEU A 58 2.39 -1.16 -10.55
CA LEU A 58 2.07 -2.58 -10.43
C LEU A 58 1.54 -3.15 -11.75
N GLN A 59 0.73 -2.39 -12.48
CA GLN A 59 0.22 -2.79 -13.79
C GLN A 59 1.37 -2.93 -14.80
N GLU A 60 2.28 -1.97 -14.85
CA GLU A 60 3.47 -2.00 -15.72
C GLU A 60 4.33 -3.25 -15.48
N GLN A 61 4.46 -3.70 -14.23
CA GLN A 61 5.22 -4.90 -13.88
C GLN A 61 4.49 -6.22 -14.14
N GLN A 62 3.18 -6.20 -14.36
CA GLN A 62 2.40 -7.41 -14.69
C GLN A 62 2.29 -7.63 -16.20
N GLU A 63 2.64 -6.64 -17.02
CA GLU A 63 2.67 -6.71 -18.48
C GLU A 63 4.00 -7.23 -19.06
N GLU A 64 5.04 -7.40 -18.23
CA GLU A 64 6.32 -8.05 -18.56
C GLU A 64 6.33 -9.56 -18.26
#